data_AF-A0A7T3G0C3-F1
#
_entry.id   AF-A0A7T3G0C3-F1
#
_cell.length_a   1.000
_cell.length_b   1.000
_cell.length_c   1.000
_cell.angle_alpha   90.00
_cell.angle_beta   90.00
_cell.angle_gamma   90.00
#
_symmetry.space_group_name_H-M   'P 1'
#
loop_
_entity.id
_entity.type
_entity.pdbx_description
1 polymer ?
#
loop_
_entity_poly.entity_id
_entity_poly.type
_entity_poly.pdbx_seq_one_letter_code
_entity_poly.pdbx_strand_id
1 'polypeptide(L)'
;MPSVSARLPTDEKEELDAVAELLDEDRSTTIRKALREGLAELRVRRAVERYQTGDASVAEAARIAGVSLGEWLEIAHERNLTTQLAAEDLSDDAYTAQEL
;
A
#
# COMPACT_ATOMS: atom_id res chain seq x y z
N MET A 1 -9.75 -0.36 23.02
CA MET A 1 -8.89 0.01 21.88
C MET A 1 -8.33 1.40 22.12
N PRO A 2 -7.09 1.70 21.71
CA PRO A 2 -6.57 3.07 21.76
C PRO A 2 -7.42 3.99 20.87
N SER A 3 -7.49 5.27 21.22
CA SER A 3 -8.19 6.29 20.44
C SER A 3 -7.20 7.23 19.76
N VAL A 4 -7.59 7.75 18.60
CA VAL A 4 -6.89 8.80 17.88
C VAL A 4 -7.89 9.93 17.66
N SER A 5 -7.48 11.17 17.91
CA SER A 5 -8.29 12.37 17.68
C SER A 5 -7.64 13.20 16.58
N ALA A 6 -8.41 13.56 15.56
CA ALA A 6 -7.99 14.41 14.46
C ALA A 6 -9.01 15.53 14.27
N ARG A 7 -8.52 16.74 13.95
CA ARG A 7 -9.38 17.87 13.59
C ARG A 7 -9.63 17.83 12.09
N LEU A 8 -10.89 17.71 11.71
CA LEU A 8 -11.32 17.72 10.32
C LEU A 8 -11.98 19.06 10.00
N PRO A 9 -11.69 19.67 8.84
CA PRO A 9 -12.53 20.66 8.20
C PRO A 9 -14.00 20.20 8.12
N THR A 10 -14.94 21.16 8.05
CA THR A 10 -16.38 20.86 8.04
C THR A 10 -16.78 20.03 6.82
N ASP A 11 -16.23 20.35 5.65
CA ASP A 11 -16.43 19.65 4.39
C ASP A 11 -15.95 18.19 4.45
N GLU A 12 -14.75 17.93 4.98
CA GLU A 12 -14.26 16.55 5.14
C GLU A 12 -15.13 15.74 6.11
N LYS A 13 -15.66 16.38 7.16
CA LYS A 13 -16.59 15.73 8.09
C LYS A 13 -17.92 15.40 7.41
N GLU A 14 -18.45 16.31 6.59
CA GLU A 14 -19.68 16.10 5.83
C GLU A 14 -19.52 14.98 4.80
N GLU A 15 -18.38 14.91 4.11
CA GLU A 15 -18.05 13.83 3.18
C GLU A 15 -18.00 12.48 3.90
N LEU A 16 -17.33 12.41 5.06
CA LEU A 16 -17.31 11.20 5.88
C LEU A 16 -18.72 10.74 6.28
N ASP A 17 -19.61 11.68 6.61
CA ASP A 17 -20.99 11.38 6.99
C ASP A 17 -21.81 10.86 5.80
N ALA A 18 -21.62 11.44 4.61
CA ALA A 18 -22.22 10.96 3.37
C ALA A 18 -21.75 9.55 3.00
N VAL A 19 -20.45 9.24 3.18
CA VAL A 19 -19.92 7.90 2.93
C VAL A 19 -20.46 6.89 3.94
N ALA A 20 -20.58 7.27 5.22
CA ALA A 20 -21.16 6.41 6.24
C ALA A 20 -22.62 6.05 5.93
N GLU A 21 -23.41 7.02 5.48
CA GLU A 21 -24.79 6.80 5.02
C GLU A 21 -24.83 5.90 3.77
N LEU A 22 -23.96 6.15 2.78
CA LEU A 22 -23.87 5.34 1.56
C LEU A 22 -23.57 3.86 1.84
N LEU A 23 -22.74 3.59 2.85
CA LEU A 23 -22.31 2.24 3.22
C LEU A 23 -23.24 1.56 4.24
N ASP A 24 -24.26 2.28 4.76
CA ASP A 24 -25.09 1.84 5.89
C ASP A 24 -24.24 1.45 7.12
N GLU A 25 -23.18 2.22 7.40
CA GLU A 25 -22.21 1.98 8.47
C GLU A 25 -22.18 3.15 9.47
N ASP A 26 -21.81 2.86 10.73
CA ASP A 26 -21.56 3.94 11.69
C ASP A 26 -20.28 4.72 11.33
N ARG A 27 -20.23 5.98 11.77
CA ARG A 27 -19.10 6.88 11.51
C ARG A 27 -17.76 6.29 11.95
N SER A 28 -17.70 5.62 13.10
CA SER A 28 -16.44 5.07 13.61
C SER A 28 -15.95 3.88 12.78
N THR A 29 -16.88 3.06 12.29
CA THR A 29 -16.57 1.96 11.36
C THR A 29 -16.08 2.50 10.02
N THR A 30 -16.76 3.49 9.47
CA THR A 30 -16.37 4.17 8.23
C THR A 30 -14.99 4.82 8.34
N ILE A 31 -14.72 5.58 9.42
CA ILE A 31 -13.39 6.19 9.68
C ILE A 31 -12.30 5.11 9.70
N ARG A 32 -12.52 3.99 10.41
CA ARG A 32 -11.50 2.94 10.51
C ARG A 32 -11.25 2.25 9.17
N LYS A 33 -12.30 2.06 8.36
CA LYS A 33 -12.19 1.50 7.01
C LYS A 33 -11.38 2.45 6.11
N ALA A 34 -11.80 3.72 6.02
CA ALA A 34 -11.11 4.75 5.25
C ALA A 34 -9.64 4.91 5.68
N LEU A 35 -9.37 4.90 6.98
CA LEU A 35 -7.99 4.99 7.50
C LEU A 35 -7.15 3.77 7.08
N ARG A 36 -7.69 2.55 7.15
CA ARG A 36 -6.96 1.34 6.73
C ARG A 36 -6.63 1.39 5.25
N GLU A 37 -7.60 1.73 4.41
CA GLU A 37 -7.45 1.82 2.97
C GLU A 37 -6.49 2.95 2.58
N GLY A 38 -6.64 4.13 3.18
CA GLY A 38 -5.76 5.27 2.97
C GLY A 38 -4.31 4.99 3.38
N LEU A 39 -4.09 4.32 4.51
CA LEU A 39 -2.73 3.93 4.93
C LEU A 39 -2.10 2.90 3.97
N ALA A 40 -2.89 1.95 3.45
CA ALA A 40 -2.40 1.00 2.45
C ALA A 40 -2.02 1.73 1.15
N GLU A 41 -2.87 2.63 0.65
CA GLU A 41 -2.59 3.39 -0.58
C GLU A 41 -1.36 4.30 -0.40
N LEU A 42 -1.22 4.98 0.74
CA LEU A 42 -0.04 5.81 1.03
C LEU A 42 1.27 5.00 0.96
N ARG A 43 1.26 3.76 1.46
CA ARG A 43 2.41 2.86 1.40
C ARG A 43 2.72 2.43 -0.03
N VAL A 44 1.70 2.02 -0.80
CA VAL A 44 1.86 1.66 -2.22
C VAL A 44 2.40 2.83 -3.01
N ARG A 45 1.83 4.03 -2.86
CA ARG A 45 2.26 5.24 -3.56
C ARG A 45 3.72 5.58 -3.26
N ARG A 46 4.17 5.40 -2.01
CA ARG A 46 5.58 5.59 -1.62
C ARG A 46 6.50 4.51 -2.20
N ALA A 47 6.05 3.26 -2.24
CA ALA A 47 6.79 2.16 -2.85
C ALA A 47 7.00 2.40 -4.35
N VAL A 48 5.95 2.84 -5.05
CA VAL A 48 5.99 3.18 -6.49
C VAL A 48 7.01 4.29 -6.75
N GLU A 49 6.95 5.38 -5.98
CA GLU A 49 7.88 6.50 -6.13
C GLU A 49 9.34 6.04 -5.99
N ARG A 50 9.66 5.28 -4.93
CA ARG A 50 11.02 4.77 -4.68
C ARG A 50 11.47 3.77 -5.75
N TYR A 51 10.56 2.94 -6.22
CA TYR A 51 10.87 1.96 -7.25
C TYR A 51 11.18 2.65 -8.58
N GLN A 52 10.39 3.66 -8.96
CA GLN A 52 10.60 4.43 -10.19
C GLN A 52 11.92 5.20 -10.21
N THR A 53 12.39 5.68 -9.06
CA THR A 53 13.69 6.36 -8.95
C THR A 53 14.88 5.39 -8.89
N GLY A 54 14.64 4.08 -8.80
CA GLY A 54 15.67 3.06 -8.60
C GLY A 54 16.19 2.99 -7.16
N ASP A 55 15.53 3.67 -6.23
CA ASP A 55 15.90 3.70 -4.80
C ASP A 55 15.39 2.48 -4.02
N ALA A 56 14.59 1.62 -4.65
CA ALA A 56 14.06 0.39 -4.06
C ALA A 56 14.07 -0.75 -5.08
N SER A 57 14.61 -1.91 -4.68
CA SER A 57 14.42 -3.17 -5.41
C SER A 57 12.96 -3.64 -5.35
N VAL A 58 12.61 -4.67 -6.13
CA VAL A 58 11.27 -5.29 -6.09
C VAL A 58 10.91 -5.75 -4.67
N ALA A 59 11.83 -6.43 -3.98
CA ALA A 59 11.59 -6.90 -2.62
C ALA A 59 11.47 -5.75 -1.59
N GLU A 60 12.27 -4.68 -1.75
CA GLU A 60 12.15 -3.47 -0.91
C GLU A 60 10.80 -2.78 -1.11
N ALA A 61 10.38 -2.62 -2.37
CA ALA A 61 9.13 -1.97 -2.70
C ALA A 61 7.91 -2.76 -2.19
N ALA A 62 7.91 -4.09 -2.31
CA ALA A 62 6.91 -4.95 -1.69
C ALA A 62 6.83 -4.73 -0.17
N ARG A 63 7.99 -4.64 0.51
CA ARG A 63 8.06 -4.40 1.95
C ARG A 63 7.53 -3.00 2.34
N ILE A 64 7.86 -1.97 1.56
CA ILE A 64 7.36 -0.60 1.76
C ILE A 64 5.84 -0.59 1.59
N ALA A 65 5.32 -1.19 0.52
CA ALA A 65 3.89 -1.32 0.28
C ALA A 65 3.19 -2.13 1.38
N GLY A 66 3.90 -3.07 2.02
CA GLY A 66 3.35 -3.95 3.05
C GLY A 66 2.56 -5.10 2.45
N VAL A 67 3.00 -5.59 1.29
CA VAL A 67 2.39 -6.69 0.53
C VAL A 67 3.45 -7.77 0.26
N SER A 68 3.01 -8.94 -0.17
CA SER A 68 3.89 -10.00 -0.66
C SER A 68 4.61 -9.58 -1.96
N LEU A 69 5.67 -10.31 -2.30
CA LEU A 69 6.40 -10.07 -3.55
C LEU A 69 5.49 -10.22 -4.78
N GLY A 70 4.61 -11.22 -4.79
CA GLY A 70 3.66 -11.45 -5.88
C GLY A 70 2.66 -10.31 -6.05
N GLU A 71 2.02 -9.87 -4.95
CA GLU A 71 1.10 -8.72 -4.96
C GLU A 71 1.79 -7.44 -5.43
N TRP A 72 3.06 -7.23 -5.06
CA TRP A 72 3.83 -6.10 -5.58
C TRP A 72 4.07 -6.18 -7.09
N LEU A 73 4.38 -7.36 -7.62
CA LEU A 73 4.56 -7.55 -9.07
C LEU A 73 3.27 -7.28 -9.85
N GLU A 74 2.12 -7.66 -9.30
CA GLU A 74 0.79 -7.31 -9.86
C GLU A 74 0.57 -5.79 -9.84
N ILE A 75 0.79 -5.14 -8.69
CA ILE A 75 0.72 -3.67 -8.53
C ILE A 75 1.63 -2.94 -9.54
N ALA A 76 2.86 -3.44 -9.72
CA ALA A 76 3.83 -2.87 -10.64
C ALA A 76 3.37 -3.02 -12.10
N HIS A 77 2.80 -4.18 -12.45
CA HIS A 77 2.24 -4.44 -13.77
C HIS A 77 1.05 -3.51 -14.07
N GLU A 78 0.07 -3.44 -13.16
CA GLU A 78 -1.11 -2.58 -13.30
C GLU A 78 -0.75 -1.09 -13.46
N ARG A 79 0.33 -0.66 -12.79
CA ARG A 79 0.85 0.70 -12.84
C ARG A 79 1.87 0.93 -13.97
N ASN A 80 2.07 -0.04 -14.86
CA ASN A 80 3.01 0.02 -15.99
C ASN A 80 4.45 0.40 -15.57
N LEU A 81 4.88 -0.10 -14.41
CA LEU A 81 6.25 0.10 -13.96
C LEU A 81 7.15 -0.89 -14.70
N THR A 82 8.18 -0.38 -15.36
CA THR A 82 9.20 -1.25 -15.95
C THR A 82 9.82 -2.12 -14.87
N THR A 83 9.91 -3.43 -15.12
CA THR A 83 10.56 -4.33 -14.18
C THR A 83 12.05 -4.00 -14.17
N GLN A 84 12.60 -3.65 -13.00
CA GLN A 84 14.04 -3.60 -12.75
C GLN A 84 14.58 -5.00 -12.41
N LEU A 85 13.71 -6.00 -12.44
CA LEU A 85 14.00 -7.39 -12.09
C LEU A 85 14.58 -8.13 -13.30
N ALA A 86 15.81 -8.60 -13.17
CA ALA A 86 16.43 -9.54 -14.08
C ALA A 86 16.14 -11.00 -13.65
N ALA A 87 16.25 -11.93 -14.59
CA ALA A 87 16.10 -13.36 -14.28
C ALA A 87 17.19 -13.85 -13.31
N GLU A 88 18.39 -13.26 -13.41
CA GLU A 88 19.52 -13.55 -12.52
C GLU A 88 19.20 -13.23 -11.05
N ASP A 89 18.50 -12.12 -10.79
CA ASP A 89 18.09 -11.73 -9.43
C ASP A 89 17.23 -12.81 -8.76
N LEU A 90 16.32 -13.42 -9.52
CA LEU A 90 15.45 -14.49 -9.03
C LEU A 90 16.22 -15.79 -8.76
N SER A 91 17.23 -16.11 -9.57
CA SER A 91 18.07 -17.28 -9.33
C SER A 91 18.95 -17.11 -8.09
N ASP A 92 19.50 -15.91 -7.86
CA ASP A 92 20.31 -15.62 -6.68
C ASP A 92 19.48 -15.66 -5.40
N ASP A 93 18.26 -15.09 -5.43
CA ASP A 93 17.29 -15.20 -4.34
C ASP A 93 16.95 -16.67 -4.04
N ALA A 94 16.73 -17.49 -5.08
CA ALA A 94 16.42 -18.90 -4.93
C ALA A 94 17.59 -19.71 -4.36
N TYR A 95 18.83 -19.42 -4.77
CA TYR A 95 20.02 -20.04 -4.22
C TYR A 95 20.18 -19.70 -2.73
N THR A 96 20.05 -18.43 -2.39
CA THR A 96 20.14 -17.94 -0.99
C THR A 96 19.11 -18.62 -0.08
N ALA A 97 17.88 -18.81 -0.58
CA ALA A 97 16.82 -19.46 0.17
C ALA A 97 17.10 -20.95 0.50
N GLN A 98 17.96 -21.63 -0.27
CA GLN A 98 18.33 -23.03 -0.01
C GLN A 98 19.37 -23.19 1.11
N GLU A 99 20.06 -22.11 1.48
CA GLU A 99 21.08 -22.11 2.54
C GLU A 99 20.51 -21.75 3.94
N LEU A 100 19.20 -21.51 4.04
CA LEU A 100 18.47 -21.25 5.30
C LEU A 100 18.14 -22.55 6.06
#